data_AF-A0A812HIN2-F1
#
_entry.id   AF-A0A812HIN2-F1
#
_cell.length_a   1.000
_cell.length_b   1.000
_cell.length_c   1.000
_cell.angle_alpha   90.00
_cell.angle_beta   90.00
_cell.angle_gamma   90.00
#
_symmetry.space_group_name_H-M   'P 1'
#
loop_
_entity.id
_entity.type
_entity.pdbx_description
1 polymer ?
#
loop_
_entity_poly.entity_id
_entity_poly.type
_entity_poly.pdbx_seq_one_letter_code
_entity_poly.pdbx_strand_id
1 'polypeptide(L)' 'MAAAEQLDTSVEYEIRYFEQGKMHSMRVVAEDKNAAHHYYLECGKHNSDLYSIRPDK' A
#
# COMPACT_ATOMS: atom_id res chain seq x y z
N MET A 1 -20.49 -17.48 -20.55
CA MET A 1 -19.71 -16.28 -20.17
C MET A 1 -20.20 -15.85 -18.80
N ALA A 2 -19.53 -16.32 -17.74
CA ALA A 2 -19.76 -15.76 -16.41
C ALA A 2 -18.86 -14.52 -16.32
N ALA A 3 -19.47 -13.34 -16.38
CA ALA A 3 -18.78 -12.12 -16.03
C ALA A 3 -18.48 -12.23 -14.54
N ALA A 4 -17.20 -12.43 -14.20
CA ALA A 4 -16.76 -12.30 -12.83
C ALA A 4 -17.08 -10.86 -12.43
N GLU A 5 -17.98 -10.69 -11.47
CA GLU A 5 -18.14 -9.46 -10.74
C GLU A 5 -16.77 -9.19 -10.10
N GLN A 6 -15.95 -8.37 -10.76
CA GLN A 6 -14.79 -7.77 -10.13
C GLN A 6 -15.36 -6.84 -9.07
N LEU A 7 -15.61 -7.41 -7.89
CA LEU A 7 -15.80 -6.64 -6.68
C LEU A 7 -14.63 -5.66 -6.64
N ASP A 8 -14.93 -4.36 -6.77
CA ASP A 8 -14.05 -3.25 -6.42
C ASP A 8 -13.69 -3.38 -4.92
N THR A 9 -12.87 -4.38 -4.62
CA THR A 9 -12.33 -4.68 -3.28
C THR A 9 -11.13 -3.81 -2.97
N SER A 10 -10.66 -3.06 -3.96
CA SER A 10 -9.60 -2.07 -3.83
C SER A 10 -9.99 -1.02 -2.80
N VAL A 11 -9.24 -0.99 -1.71
CA VAL A 11 -9.35 0.04 -0.67
C VAL A 11 -8.10 0.92 -0.69
N GLU A 12 -8.24 2.15 -0.21
CA GLU A 12 -7.08 3.01 -0.01
C GLU A 12 -6.29 2.49 1.19
N TYR A 13 -4.97 2.42 1.08
CA TYR A 13 -4.03 2.05 2.13
C TYR A 13 -3.11 3.23 2.42
N GLU A 14 -2.93 3.52 3.71
CA GLU A 14 -1.88 4.38 4.21
C GLU A 14 -0.62 3.54 4.49
N ILE A 15 0.48 3.91 3.84
CA ILE A 15 1.81 3.34 4.04
C ILE A 15 2.67 4.39 4.74
N ARG A 16 3.10 4.08 5.97
CA ARG A 16 4.05 4.90 6.74
C ARG A 16 5.43 4.29 6.68
N TYR A 17 6.44 5.12 6.51
CA TYR A 17 7.84 4.70 6.43
C TYR A 17 8.78 5.80 6.93
N PHE A 18 10.01 5.44 7.27
CA PHE A 18 11.05 6.37 7.67
C PHE A 18 11.97 6.68 6.50
N GLU A 19 12.19 7.95 6.24
CA GLU A 19 13.12 8.40 5.20
C GLU A 19 13.81 9.67 5.70
N GLN A 20 15.13 9.75 5.53
CA GLN A 20 15.94 10.92 5.94
C GLN A 20 15.73 11.32 7.43
N GLY A 21 15.54 10.33 8.30
CA GLY A 21 15.34 10.54 9.74
C GLY A 21 13.96 11.09 10.13
N LYS A 22 12.99 11.11 9.21
CA LYS A 22 11.62 11.56 9.45
C LYS A 22 10.60 10.49 9.08
N MET A 23 9.42 10.55 9.70
CA MET A 23 8.30 9.71 9.30
C MET A 23 7.57 10.35 8.11
N HIS A 24 7.36 9.56 7.06
CA HIS A 24 6.62 9.89 5.87
C HIS A 24 5.41 8.97 5.72
N SER A 25 4.43 9.41 4.94
CA SER A 25 3.24 8.63 4.60
C SER A 25 2.91 8.77 3.12
N MET A 26 2.48 7.70 2.49
CA MET A 26 1.88 7.70 1.15
C MET A 26 0.56 6.93 1.16
N ARG A 27 -0.32 7.26 0.21
CA ARG A 27 -1.61 6.59 0.02
C ARG A 27 -1.62 5.88 -1.32
N VAL A 28 -2.11 4.64 -1.33
CA VAL A 28 -2.25 3.82 -2.54
C VAL A 28 -3.58 3.09 -2.52
N VAL A 29 -4.26 3.01 -3.66
CA VAL A 29 -5.44 2.16 -3.82
C VAL A 29 -4.96 0.77 -4.23
N ALA A 30 -5.26 -0.24 -3.42
CA ALA A 30 -4.80 -1.60 -3.65
C ALA A 30 -5.86 -2.63 -3.24
N GLU A 31 -5.86 -3.79 -3.90
CA GLU A 31 -6.78 -4.89 -3.61
C GLU A 31 -6.53 -5.50 -2.23
N ASP A 32 -5.27 -5.54 -1.80
CA ASP A 32 -4.88 -6.04 -0.49
C ASP A 32 -3.60 -5.35 0.04
N LYS A 33 -3.24 -5.70 1.28
CA LYS A 33 -2.04 -5.18 1.94
C LYS A 33 -0.73 -5.56 1.21
N ASN A 34 -0.69 -6.71 0.55
CA ASN A 34 0.49 -7.15 -0.19
C ASN A 34 0.65 -6.33 -1.47
N ALA A 35 -0.43 -6.04 -2.18
CA ALA A 35 -0.42 -5.16 -3.34
C ALA A 35 0.03 -3.73 -2.96
N ALA A 36 -0.44 -3.19 -1.84
CA ALA A 36 0.04 -1.92 -1.30
C ALA A 36 1.54 -1.97 -0.93
N HIS A 37 2.00 -3.10 -0.38
CA HIS A 37 3.40 -3.32 -0.05
C HIS A 37 4.30 -3.44 -1.30
N HIS A 38 3.84 -4.12 -2.34
CA HIS A 38 4.55 -4.22 -3.61
C HIS A 38 4.71 -2.84 -4.24
N TYR A 39 3.65 -2.03 -4.28
CA TYR A 39 3.72 -0.65 -4.75
C TYR A 39 4.78 0.18 -4.00
N TYR A 40 4.85 0.04 -2.68
CA TYR A 40 5.86 0.69 -1.86
C TYR A 40 7.29 0.32 -2.29
N LEU A 41 7.55 -0.96 -2.57
CA LEU A 41 8.86 -1.43 -3.04
C LEU A 41 9.18 -0.96 -4.46
N GLU A 42 8.19 -0.95 -5.35
CA GLU A 42 8.34 -0.43 -6.73
C GLU A 42 8.66 1.07 -6.76
N CYS A 43 8.26 1.82 -5.73
CA CYS A 43 8.68 3.22 -5.54
C CYS A 43 10.15 3.38 -5.13
N GLY A 44 10.94 2.30 -5.08
CA GLY A 44 12.35 2.29 -4.68
C GLY A 44 12.55 2.39 -3.17
N LYS A 45 11.52 2.11 -2.38
CA LYS A 45 11.61 2.12 -0.91
C LYS A 45 12.08 0.76 -0.38
N HIS A 46 12.65 0.75 0.82
CA HIS A 46 13.18 -0.47 1.43
C HIS A 46 12.27 -1.00 2.54
N ASN A 47 12.24 -2.33 2.71
CA ASN A 47 11.50 -2.97 3.80
C ASN A 47 11.98 -2.53 5.19
N SER A 48 13.27 -2.21 5.34
CA SER A 48 13.83 -1.71 6.60
C SER A 48 13.19 -0.40 7.06
N ASP A 49 12.69 0.38 6.11
CA ASP A 49 12.16 1.72 6.33
C ASP A 49 10.66 1.68 6.59
N LEU A 50 10.00 0.55 6.32
CA LEU A 50 8.56 0.41 6.44
C LEU A 50 8.13 0.39 7.92
N TYR A 51 7.24 1.30 8.28
CA TYR A 51 6.67 1.37 9.63
C TYR A 51 5.31 0.66 9.73
N SER A 52 4.38 0.98 8.82
CA SER A 52 3.05 0.36 8.80
C SER A 52 2.36 0.45 7.46
N ILE A 53 1.54 -0.54 7.13
CA ILE A 53 0.58 -0.50 6.02
C ILE A 53 -0.78 -0.82 6.60
N ARG A 54 -1.73 0.09 6.46
CA ARG A 54 -3.09 -0.04 7.02
C ARG A 54 -4.11 0.45 6.01
N PRO A 55 -5.27 -0.20 5.90
CA PRO A 55 -6.37 0.36 5.12
C PRO A 55 -6.76 1.72 5.73
N ASP A 56 -6.95 2.72 4.88
CA ASP A 56 -7.54 4.00 5.22
C ASP A 56 -9.07 3.84 5.21
N LYS A 57 -9.57 2.98 6.11
CA LYS A 57 -10.99 2.74 6.46
C LYS A 57 -11.10 1.74 7.60
#